data_AF-A0A1B1KEA5-F1
#
_entry.id   AF-A0A1B1KEA5-F1
#
_cell.length_a   1.000
_cell.length_b   1.000
_cell.length_c   1.000
_cell.angle_alpha   90.00
_cell.angle_beta   90.00
_cell.angle_gamma   90.00
#
_symmetry.space_group_name_H-M   'P 1'
#
loop_
_entity.id
_entity.type
_entity.pdbx_description
1 polymer ?
#
loop_
_entity_poly.entity_id
_entity_poly.type
_entity_poly.pdbx_seq_one_letter_code
_entity_poly.pdbx_strand_id
1 'polypeptide(L)'
;MTAQPPDPDPANTPDLESGGGVRPGSTPPDSAQTSGLSEHEPRTSWSFPPTGIATMVVIGVIVVVFVAIAVLLVLDIVGVFD
;
A
#
# COMPACT_ATOMS: atom_id res chain seq x y z
N MET A 1 -24.18 -24.40 -18.31
CA MET A 1 -22.89 -24.15 -18.98
C MET A 1 -22.91 -22.70 -19.41
N THR A 2 -21.89 -21.98 -18.98
CA THR A 2 -21.68 -20.53 -19.02
C THR A 2 -21.65 -19.99 -20.44
N ALA A 3 -22.43 -18.94 -20.71
CA ALA A 3 -22.35 -18.20 -21.96
C ALA A 3 -20.98 -17.51 -22.02
N GLN A 4 -20.11 -18.00 -22.90
CA GLN A 4 -18.91 -17.29 -23.31
C GLN A 4 -19.39 -15.94 -23.91
N PRO A 5 -18.99 -14.78 -23.37
CA PRO A 5 -19.31 -13.50 -23.99
C PRO A 5 -18.79 -13.51 -25.44
N PRO A 6 -19.51 -12.93 -26.41
CA PRO A 6 -19.05 -12.87 -27.79
C PRO A 6 -17.99 -11.79 -27.89
N ASP A 7 -16.79 -12.04 -27.36
CA ASP A 7 -15.66 -11.16 -27.57
C ASP A 7 -15.21 -11.37 -29.03
N PRO A 8 -15.35 -10.36 -29.92
CA PRO A 8 -15.01 -10.53 -31.32
C PRO A 8 -13.52 -10.79 -31.45
N ASP A 9 -13.15 -11.72 -32.34
CA ASP A 9 -11.75 -12.03 -32.63
C ASP A 9 -11.02 -10.74 -33.07
N PRO A 10 -9.93 -10.32 -32.37
CA PRO A 10 -9.19 -9.10 -32.68
C PRO A 10 -8.66 -9.06 -34.12
N ALA A 11 -8.43 -10.22 -34.74
CA ALA A 11 -8.00 -10.31 -36.13
C ALA A 11 -9.12 -9.97 -37.15
N ASN A 12 -10.38 -10.03 -36.71
CA ASN A 12 -11.57 -9.92 -37.55
C ASN A 12 -12.52 -8.80 -37.11
N THR A 13 -12.09 -7.93 -36.19
CA THR A 13 -12.92 -6.83 -35.73
C THR A 13 -12.75 -5.61 -36.67
N PRO A 14 -13.84 -5.10 -37.29
CA PRO A 14 -13.75 -3.96 -38.20
C PRO A 14 -13.22 -2.69 -37.49
N ASP A 15 -12.46 -1.87 -38.22
CA ASP A 15 -11.92 -0.57 -37.76
C ASP A 15 -10.90 -0.60 -36.60
N LEU A 16 -10.40 -1.77 -36.19
CA LEU A 16 -9.30 -1.87 -35.24
C LEU A 16 -7.94 -1.76 -35.94
N GLU A 17 -7.18 -0.72 -35.63
CA GLU A 17 -5.77 -0.65 -36.00
C GLU A 17 -4.96 -1.72 -35.25
N SER A 18 -3.85 -2.14 -35.86
CA SER A 18 -2.86 -3.00 -35.20
C SER A 18 -2.33 -2.27 -33.95
N GLY A 19 -2.87 -2.61 -32.78
CA GLY A 19 -2.65 -1.87 -31.52
C GLY A 19 -3.89 -1.70 -30.64
N GLY A 20 -5.09 -2.07 -31.09
CA GLY A 20 -6.29 -2.03 -30.25
C GLY A 20 -7.04 -0.68 -30.25
N GLY A 21 -6.64 0.25 -31.11
CA GLY A 21 -7.30 1.55 -31.30
C GLY A 21 -8.28 1.53 -32.48
N VAL A 22 -9.17 2.53 -32.52
CA VAL A 22 -10.03 2.81 -33.68
C VAL A 22 -9.86 4.26 -34.11
N ARG A 23 -10.21 4.60 -35.36
CA ARG A 23 -10.16 5.98 -35.85
C ARG A 23 -11.10 6.90 -35.06
N PRO A 24 -10.74 8.19 -34.91
CA PRO A 24 -11.66 9.17 -34.35
C PRO A 24 -12.97 9.23 -35.17
N GLY A 25 -14.10 8.88 -34.55
CA GLY A 25 -15.42 8.91 -35.17
C GLY A 25 -16.01 7.55 -35.59
N SER A 26 -15.24 6.47 -35.56
CA SER A 26 -15.80 5.10 -35.59
C SER A 26 -16.26 4.71 -34.19
N THR A 27 -17.43 4.06 -34.07
CA THR A 27 -17.88 3.50 -32.79
C THR A 27 -16.87 2.43 -32.35
N PRO A 28 -16.18 2.60 -31.20
CA PRO A 28 -15.27 1.58 -30.70
C PRO A 28 -15.99 0.23 -30.54
N PRO A 29 -15.32 -0.91 -30.77
CA PRO A 29 -15.87 -2.21 -30.40
C PRO A 29 -16.14 -2.21 -28.89
N ASP A 30 -17.04 -3.09 -28.44
CA ASP A 30 -17.36 -3.32 -27.02
C ASP A 30 -16.10 -3.81 -26.28
N SER A 31 -15.19 -2.87 -26.01
CA SER A 31 -13.97 -3.10 -25.29
C SER A 31 -14.39 -3.14 -23.84
N ALA A 32 -14.33 -4.32 -23.22
CA ALA A 32 -14.41 -4.45 -21.78
C ALA A 32 -13.42 -3.44 -21.20
N GLN A 33 -13.98 -2.33 -20.72
CA GLN A 33 -13.24 -1.22 -20.15
C GLN A 33 -12.23 -1.77 -19.16
N THR A 34 -11.05 -1.17 -19.17
CA THR A 34 -10.03 -1.43 -18.17
C THR A 34 -10.63 -1.22 -16.77
N SER A 35 -11.03 -2.31 -16.12
CA SER A 35 -11.32 -2.35 -14.68
C SER A 35 -9.99 -2.07 -13.98
N GLY A 36 -9.70 -0.78 -13.80
CA GLY A 36 -8.44 -0.33 -13.22
C GLY A 36 -8.37 1.17 -12.92
N LEU A 37 -9.36 1.97 -13.36
CA LEU A 37 -9.40 3.41 -13.05
C LEU A 37 -10.15 3.73 -11.74
N SER A 38 -10.68 2.71 -11.07
CA SER A 38 -11.41 2.84 -9.80
C SER A 38 -11.10 1.67 -8.86
N GLU A 39 -9.87 1.16 -8.84
CA GLU A 39 -9.46 0.35 -7.67
C GLU A 39 -9.59 1.28 -6.46
N HIS A 40 -10.41 0.90 -5.49
CA HIS A 40 -10.61 1.70 -4.30
C HIS A 40 -9.26 1.81 -3.59
N GLU A 41 -8.58 2.95 -3.72
CA GLU A 41 -7.39 3.20 -2.91
C GLU A 41 -7.84 3.03 -1.46
N PRO A 42 -7.31 2.04 -0.73
CA PRO A 42 -7.67 1.88 0.66
C PRO A 42 -7.26 3.19 1.33
N ARG A 43 -8.24 3.98 1.75
CA ARG A 43 -8.00 5.25 2.43
C ARG A 43 -7.02 4.94 3.53
N THR A 44 -5.82 5.52 3.48
CA THR A 44 -4.84 5.34 4.54
C THR A 44 -5.51 5.84 5.82
N SER A 45 -6.00 4.89 6.61
CA SER A 45 -6.68 5.25 7.85
C SER A 45 -5.57 5.74 8.76
N TRP A 46 -5.73 6.94 9.33
CA TRP A 46 -4.84 7.46 10.38
C TRP A 46 -4.85 6.62 11.67
N SER A 47 -5.48 5.44 11.64
CA SER A 47 -5.40 4.46 12.71
C SER A 47 -4.01 3.84 12.71
N PHE A 48 -3.21 4.25 13.69
CA PHE A 48 -1.99 3.53 14.03
C PHE A 48 -2.36 2.08 14.36
N PRO A 49 -1.73 1.08 13.71
CA PRO A 49 -2.02 -0.31 14.03
C PRO A 49 -1.60 -0.57 15.49
N PRO A 50 -2.32 -1.45 16.22
CA PRO A 50 -2.00 -1.77 17.61
C PRO A 50 -0.57 -2.29 17.78
N THR A 51 -0.02 -2.93 16.74
CA THR A 51 1.39 -3.33 16.66
C THR A 51 2.34 -2.14 16.71
N GLY A 52 2.04 -1.04 16.02
CA GLY A 52 2.85 0.18 16.05
C GLY A 52 2.86 0.85 17.43
N ILE A 53 1.71 0.85 18.11
CA ILE A 53 1.60 1.34 19.50
C ILE A 53 2.44 0.47 20.43
N ALA A 54 2.33 -0.86 20.31
CA ALA A 54 3.11 -1.79 21.12
C ALA A 54 4.63 -1.61 20.90
N THR A 55 5.08 -1.45 19.65
CA THR A 55 6.48 -1.17 19.34
C THR A 55 6.96 0.13 19.97
N MET A 56 6.17 1.22 19.88
CA MET A 56 6.52 2.49 20.51
C MET A 56 6.66 2.37 22.03
N VAL A 57 5.76 1.64 22.69
CA VAL A 57 5.85 1.36 24.13
C VAL A 57 7.13 0.60 24.47
N VAL A 58 7.44 -0.47 23.73
CA VAL A 58 8.66 -1.26 23.95
C VAL A 58 9.92 -0.40 23.81
N ILE A 59 10.00 0.42 22.75
CA ILE A 59 11.12 1.34 22.56
C ILE A 59 11.20 2.34 23.73
N GLY A 60 10.07 2.91 24.15
CA GLY A 60 10.01 3.81 25.29
C GLY A 60 10.55 3.18 26.57
N VAL A 61 10.17 1.94 26.86
CA VAL A 61 10.69 1.20 28.03
C VAL A 61 12.20 0.99 27.93
N ILE A 62 12.72 0.59 26.77
CA ILE A 62 14.16 0.41 26.55
C ILE A 62 14.93 1.72 26.80
N VAL A 63 14.43 2.84 26.28
CA VAL A 63 15.04 4.16 26.49
C VAL A 63 15.06 4.53 27.97
N VAL A 64 13.95 4.34 28.68
CA VAL A 64 13.86 4.64 30.13
C VAL A 64 14.87 3.80 30.91
N VAL A 65 14.98 2.50 30.62
CA VAL A 65 15.96 1.62 31.26
C VAL A 65 17.39 2.10 30.99
N PHE A 66 17.70 2.47 29.75
CA PHE A 66 19.03 2.94 29.38
C PHE A 66 19.39 4.25 30.10
N VAL A 67 18.45 5.19 30.19
CA VAL A 67 18.62 6.44 30.95
C VAL A 67 18.83 6.15 32.44
N ALA A 68 18.05 5.24 33.03
CA ALA A 68 18.21 4.87 34.43
C ALA A 68 19.61 4.30 34.71
N ILE A 69 20.09 3.39 33.86
CA ILE A 69 21.43 2.81 33.98
C ILE A 69 22.50 3.90 33.81
N ALA A 70 22.36 4.79 32.83
CA ALA A 70 23.31 5.89 32.63
C ALA A 70 23.38 6.82 33.85
N VAL A 71 22.24 7.18 34.44
CA VAL A 71 22.19 8.00 35.65
C VAL A 71 22.85 7.27 36.82
N LEU A 72 22.53 5.99 37.06
CA LEU A 72 23.14 5.21 38.12
C LEU A 72 24.67 5.15 37.98
N LEU A 73 25.16 4.93 36.76
CA LEU A 73 26.59 4.88 36.47
C LEU A 73 27.27 6.24 36.69
N VAL A 74 26.61 7.35 36.33
CA VAL A 74 27.13 8.69 36.64
C VAL A 74 27.20 8.94 38.14
N LEU A 75 26.17 8.58 38.89
CA LEU A 75 26.14 8.74 40.34
C LEU A 75 27.24 7.92 41.04
N ASP A 76 27.47 6.69 40.55
CA ASP A 76 28.55 5.81 41.02
C ASP A 76 29.93 6.44 40.75
N ILE A 77 30.19 6.91 39.53
CA ILE A 77 31.46 7.58 39.18
C ILE A 77 31.71 8.85 40.00
N VAL A 78 30.65 9.57 40.36
CA VAL A 78 30.74 10.81 41.16
C VAL A 78 30.96 10.50 42.64
N GLY A 79 30.93 9.23 43.06
CA GLY A 79 31.11 8.82 44.46
C GLY A 79 29.90 9.16 45.32
N VAL A 80 28.70 9.25 44.73
CA VAL A 80 27.45 9.47 45.48
C VAL A 80 27.12 8.26 46.36
N PHE A 81 27.60 7.08 45.98
CA PHE A 81 27.38 5.82 46.67
C PHE A 81 28.60 5.31 47.46
N ASP A 82 29.70 6.08 47.53
CA ASP A 82 30.90 5.80 48.36
C ASP A 82 30.80 6.39 49.78
#